data_AF-Q5UEC0-F1
#
_entry.id   AF-Q5UEC0-F1
#
_cell.length_a   1.000
_cell.length_b   1.000
_cell.length_c   1.000
_cell.angle_alpha   90.00
_cell.angle_beta   90.00
_cell.angle_gamma   90.00
#
_symmetry.space_group_name_H-M   'P 1'
#
loop_
_entity.id
_entity.type
_entity.pdbx_description
1 polymer ?
#
loop_
_entity_poly.entity_id
_entity_poly.type
_entity_poly.pdbx_seq_one_letter_code
_entity_poly.pdbx_strand_id
1 'polypeptide(L)'
;KQGTMPVKNTMRVPLFNNPVPHVMRMLSPERLYLLGDPRTNQNPALLSFAILFLRWHNVVAKRVRRQHRDWSDEEIFQRARRVVIASLQNIVAYEYLPAFLDKEIPPYDGYKADTHPGVSHMFQAAAFRFGHSLIPPGLFRRDGQCNFRRTNMDFP
;
A
#
# COMPACT_ATOMS: atom_id res chain seq x y z
N LYS A 1 -13.23 -6.48 -17.72
CA LYS A 1 -13.49 -6.12 -16.29
C LYS A 1 -12.58 -6.85 -15.29
N GLN A 2 -11.73 -7.80 -15.73
CA GLN A 2 -10.71 -8.44 -14.89
C GLN A 2 -9.48 -7.53 -14.71
N GLY A 3 -8.94 -7.45 -13.49
CA GLY A 3 -7.65 -6.79 -13.19
C GLY A 3 -7.68 -5.41 -12.51
N THR A 4 -8.85 -4.87 -12.15
CA THR A 4 -8.93 -3.58 -11.41
C THR A 4 -8.99 -3.74 -9.90
N MET A 5 -9.37 -4.91 -9.39
CA MET A 5 -9.41 -5.23 -7.97
C MET A 5 -8.56 -6.46 -7.69
N PRO A 6 -7.97 -6.58 -6.50
CA PRO A 6 -7.29 -7.81 -6.11
C PRO A 6 -8.28 -8.98 -6.07
N VAL A 7 -7.76 -10.19 -6.25
CA VAL A 7 -8.56 -11.41 -6.11
C VAL A 7 -8.98 -11.62 -4.65
N LYS A 8 -10.13 -12.26 -4.43
CA LYS A 8 -10.59 -12.62 -3.09
C LYS A 8 -9.84 -13.84 -2.57
N ASN A 9 -9.75 -13.98 -1.25
CA ASN A 9 -9.08 -15.10 -0.59
C ASN A 9 -9.92 -16.40 -0.60
N THR A 10 -10.38 -16.81 -1.79
CA THR A 10 -11.19 -18.03 -1.97
C THR A 10 -10.41 -19.30 -1.64
N MET A 11 -9.08 -19.27 -1.78
CA MET A 11 -8.18 -20.38 -1.41
C MET A 11 -7.84 -20.43 0.09
N ARG A 12 -8.36 -19.49 0.91
CA ARG A 12 -8.13 -19.43 2.36
C ARG A 12 -6.65 -19.44 2.76
N VAL A 13 -5.82 -18.71 2.02
CA VAL A 13 -4.43 -18.42 2.38
C VAL A 13 -4.39 -17.76 3.76
N PRO A 14 -3.37 -18.03 4.60
CA PRO A 14 -3.25 -17.47 5.95
C PRO A 14 -3.07 -15.94 5.92
N LEU A 15 -4.20 -15.22 5.97
CA LEU A 15 -4.26 -13.77 6.18
C LEU A 15 -4.70 -13.46 7.61
N PHE A 16 -4.37 -12.27 8.11
CA PHE A 16 -4.83 -11.85 9.43
C PHE A 16 -6.32 -11.50 9.36
N ASN A 17 -7.16 -12.36 9.95
CA ASN A 17 -8.61 -12.24 9.95
C ASN A 17 -9.16 -12.00 11.37
N ASN A 18 -8.75 -10.88 11.95
CA ASN A 18 -9.22 -10.48 13.28
C ASN A 18 -10.76 -10.33 13.30
N PRO A 19 -11.41 -10.64 14.44
CA PRO A 19 -12.86 -10.48 14.57
C PRO A 19 -13.26 -9.03 14.32
N VAL A 20 -14.38 -8.84 13.64
CA VAL A 20 -14.87 -7.50 13.33
C VAL A 20 -15.50 -6.90 14.60
N PRO A 21 -15.02 -5.76 15.12
CA PRO A 21 -15.46 -5.26 16.43
C PRO A 21 -16.97 -5.05 16.57
N HIS A 22 -17.66 -4.59 15.53
CA HIS A 22 -19.12 -4.37 15.58
C HIS A 22 -19.95 -5.64 15.37
N VAL A 23 -19.35 -6.73 14.88
CA VAL A 23 -20.05 -8.02 14.66
C VAL A 23 -19.73 -9.02 15.79
N MET A 24 -18.68 -8.78 16.57
CA MET A 24 -18.24 -9.60 17.70
C MET A 24 -18.03 -11.08 17.35
N ARG A 25 -17.65 -11.39 16.10
CA ARG A 25 -17.29 -12.73 15.63
C ARG A 25 -16.26 -12.69 14.51
N MET A 26 -15.56 -13.81 14.32
CA MET A 26 -14.74 -14.03 13.13
C MET A 26 -15.66 -14.26 11.92
N LEU A 27 -15.48 -13.45 10.88
CA LEU A 27 -16.15 -13.65 9.59
C LEU A 27 -15.30 -14.56 8.70
N SER A 28 -15.89 -15.10 7.63
CA SER A 28 -15.14 -15.90 6.66
C SER A 28 -13.93 -15.13 6.11
N PRO A 29 -12.73 -15.74 6.07
CA PRO A 29 -11.54 -15.11 5.50
C PRO A 29 -11.65 -14.87 3.99
N GLU A 30 -12.58 -15.55 3.31
CA GLU A 30 -12.82 -15.39 1.86
C GLU A 30 -13.29 -13.97 1.49
N ARG A 31 -13.81 -13.22 2.46
CA ARG A 31 -14.18 -11.80 2.26
C ARG A 31 -12.96 -10.91 2.00
N LEU A 32 -11.76 -11.34 2.42
CA LEU A 32 -10.53 -10.55 2.36
C LEU A 32 -9.94 -10.57 0.95
N TYR A 33 -9.19 -9.52 0.61
CA TYR A 33 -8.42 -9.45 -0.63
C TYR A 33 -7.04 -10.09 -0.46
N LEU A 34 -6.60 -10.83 -1.47
CA LEU A 34 -5.25 -11.39 -1.54
C LEU A 34 -4.27 -10.34 -2.06
N LEU A 35 -3.35 -9.94 -1.19
CA LEU A 35 -2.32 -8.92 -1.41
C LEU A 35 -1.02 -9.39 -0.73
N GLY A 36 0.09 -8.69 -0.99
CA GLY A 36 1.43 -9.14 -0.58
C GLY A 36 1.71 -9.14 0.93
N ASP A 37 0.96 -8.38 1.75
CA ASP A 37 1.09 -8.38 3.20
C ASP A 37 -0.17 -8.98 3.86
N PRO A 38 -0.05 -9.94 4.80
CA PRO A 38 -1.19 -10.61 5.42
C PRO A 38 -2.10 -9.70 6.24
N ARG A 39 -1.63 -8.51 6.62
CA ARG A 39 -2.34 -7.49 7.40
C ARG A 39 -2.98 -6.41 6.53
N THR A 40 -2.82 -6.46 5.20
CA THR A 40 -3.33 -5.42 4.29
C THR A 40 -4.82 -5.11 4.47
N ASN A 41 -5.61 -6.10 4.90
CA ASN A 41 -7.05 -5.97 5.12
C ASN A 41 -7.43 -5.41 6.51
N GLN A 42 -6.48 -4.93 7.31
CA GLN A 42 -6.71 -4.46 8.69
C GLN A 42 -7.72 -3.30 8.76
N ASN A 43 -7.61 -2.32 7.86
CA ASN A 43 -8.52 -1.19 7.78
C ASN A 43 -8.68 -0.70 6.32
N PRO A 44 -9.77 0.01 5.98
CA PRO A 44 -10.03 0.45 4.61
C PRO A 44 -8.98 1.39 4.02
N ALA A 45 -8.32 2.24 4.83
CA ALA A 45 -7.30 3.17 4.34
C ALA A 45 -6.05 2.43 3.86
N LEU A 46 -5.52 1.51 4.70
CA LEU A 46 -4.39 0.67 4.34
C LEU A 46 -4.69 -0.19 3.10
N LEU A 47 -5.87 -0.81 3.08
CA LEU A 47 -6.32 -1.59 1.92
C LEU A 47 -6.39 -0.74 0.65
N SER A 48 -6.83 0.51 0.75
CA SER A 48 -6.91 1.44 -0.39
C SER A 48 -5.54 1.73 -0.99
N PHE A 49 -4.51 1.94 -0.16
CA PHE A 49 -3.13 2.11 -0.64
C PHE A 49 -2.62 0.87 -1.38
N ALA A 50 -2.85 -0.32 -0.83
CA ALA A 50 -2.41 -1.54 -1.50
C ALA A 50 -3.13 -1.77 -2.84
N ILE A 51 -4.43 -1.48 -2.92
CA ILE A 51 -5.19 -1.53 -4.17
C ILE A 51 -4.68 -0.48 -5.17
N LEU A 52 -4.34 0.72 -4.70
CA LEU A 52 -3.77 1.78 -5.53
C LEU A 52 -2.45 1.32 -6.19
N PHE A 53 -1.52 0.76 -5.40
CA PHE A 53 -0.24 0.28 -5.94
C PHE A 53 -0.40 -0.95 -6.84
N LEU A 54 -1.34 -1.86 -6.56
CA LEU A 54 -1.69 -2.94 -7.48
C LEU A 54 -2.20 -2.40 -8.83
N ARG A 55 -3.11 -1.43 -8.80
CA ARG A 55 -3.61 -0.78 -10.02
C ARG A 55 -2.49 -0.06 -10.76
N TRP A 56 -1.61 0.62 -10.03
CA TRP A 56 -0.45 1.28 -10.61
C TRP A 56 0.47 0.29 -11.32
N HIS A 57 0.78 -0.85 -10.68
CA HIS A 57 1.52 -1.93 -11.31
C HIS A 57 0.89 -2.37 -12.63
N ASN A 58 -0.44 -2.58 -12.66
CA ASN A 58 -1.14 -2.98 -13.88
C ASN A 58 -1.13 -1.90 -14.97
N VAL A 59 -1.14 -0.61 -14.60
CA VAL A 59 -0.95 0.49 -15.54
C VAL A 59 0.46 0.48 -16.13
N VAL A 60 1.49 0.28 -15.30
CA VAL A 60 2.88 0.19 -15.74
C VAL A 60 3.08 -1.04 -16.64
N ALA A 61 2.58 -2.21 -16.27
CA ALA A 61 2.65 -3.43 -17.08
C ALA A 61 2.03 -3.24 -18.47
N LYS A 62 0.86 -2.58 -18.55
CA LYS A 62 0.24 -2.21 -19.83
C LYS A 62 1.11 -1.25 -20.65
N ARG A 63 1.79 -0.30 -20.00
CA ARG A 63 2.72 0.62 -20.69
C ARG A 63 3.93 -0.14 -21.24
N VAL A 64 4.53 -1.03 -20.44
CA VAL A 64 5.66 -1.87 -20.85
C VAL A 64 5.26 -2.77 -22.02
N ARG A 65 4.12 -3.49 -21.95
CA ARG A 65 3.62 -4.34 -23.05
C ARG A 65 3.45 -3.60 -24.37
N ARG A 66 3.06 -2.31 -24.32
CA ARG A 66 2.90 -1.49 -25.54
C ARG A 66 4.23 -1.13 -26.18
N GLN A 67 5.29 -0.98 -25.38
CA GLN A 67 6.65 -0.65 -25.83
C GLN A 67 7.41 -1.91 -26.26
N HIS A 68 7.20 -3.03 -25.57
CA HIS A 68 7.85 -4.32 -25.81
C HIS A 68 6.78 -5.39 -26.02
N ARG A 69 6.32 -5.55 -27.27
CA ARG A 69 5.19 -6.42 -27.60
C ARG A 69 5.55 -7.91 -27.57
N ASP A 70 6.81 -8.20 -27.88
CA ASP A 70 7.47 -9.50 -27.99
C ASP A 70 7.86 -10.12 -26.64
N TRP A 71 7.90 -9.33 -25.56
CA TRP A 71 8.24 -9.83 -24.23
C TRP A 71 7.22 -10.82 -23.68
N SER A 72 7.69 -11.80 -22.92
CA SER A 72 6.87 -12.72 -22.14
C SER A 72 6.10 -12.01 -21.02
N ASP A 73 5.14 -12.70 -20.41
CA ASP A 73 4.41 -12.17 -19.24
C ASP A 73 5.35 -11.88 -18.06
N GLU A 74 6.30 -12.79 -17.80
CA GLU A 74 7.26 -12.66 -16.71
C GLU A 74 8.18 -11.43 -16.88
N GLU A 75 8.71 -11.21 -18.09
CA GLU A 75 9.56 -10.04 -18.37
C GLU A 75 8.81 -8.72 -18.12
N ILE A 76 7.54 -8.67 -18.49
CA ILE A 76 6.69 -7.50 -18.28
C ILE A 76 6.36 -7.31 -16.81
N PHE A 77 6.03 -8.40 -16.10
CA PHE A 77 5.79 -8.37 -14.67
C PHE A 77 7.03 -7.84 -13.93
N GLN A 78 8.22 -8.39 -14.19
CA GLN A 78 9.45 -7.97 -13.52
C GLN A 78 9.82 -6.53 -13.84
N ARG A 79 9.63 -6.08 -15.09
CA ARG A 79 9.86 -4.68 -15.47
C ARG A 79 8.89 -3.75 -14.76
N ALA A 80 7.61 -4.09 -14.70
CA ALA A 80 6.61 -3.29 -13.99
C ALA A 80 6.89 -3.25 -12.49
N ARG A 81 7.21 -4.40 -11.88
CA ARG A 81 7.63 -4.52 -10.49
C ARG A 81 8.81 -3.60 -10.17
N ARG A 82 9.87 -3.62 -10.99
CA ARG A 82 11.06 -2.77 -10.81
C ARG A 82 10.71 -1.28 -10.77
N VAL A 83 9.86 -0.83 -11.70
CA VAL A 83 9.43 0.58 -11.76
C VAL A 83 8.55 0.96 -10.56
N VAL A 84 7.64 0.09 -10.13
CA VAL A 84 6.78 0.35 -8.97
C VAL A 84 7.60 0.40 -7.68
N ILE A 85 8.58 -0.49 -7.50
CA ILE A 85 9.51 -0.44 -6.36
C ILE A 85 10.29 0.87 -6.35
N ALA A 86 10.85 1.28 -7.49
CA ALA A 86 11.57 2.55 -7.59
C ALA A 86 10.66 3.75 -7.27
N SER A 87 9.40 3.73 -7.75
CA SER A 87 8.41 4.77 -7.45
C SER A 87 8.13 4.86 -5.94
N LEU A 88 7.91 3.71 -5.29
CA LEU A 88 7.65 3.66 -3.85
C LEU A 88 8.86 4.14 -3.04
N GLN A 89 10.07 3.71 -3.42
CA GLN A 89 11.31 4.17 -2.78
C GLN A 89 11.49 5.68 -2.91
N ASN A 90 11.22 6.25 -4.10
CA ASN A 90 11.29 7.70 -4.33
C ASN A 90 10.28 8.47 -3.46
N ILE A 91 9.02 8.07 -3.49
CA ILE A 91 7.95 8.70 -2.69
C ILE A 91 8.32 8.64 -1.19
N VAL A 92 8.80 7.50 -0.70
CA VAL A 92 9.16 7.36 0.72
C VAL A 92 10.37 8.23 1.08
N ALA A 93 11.46 8.13 0.32
CA ALA A 93 12.72 8.79 0.65
C ALA A 93 12.72 10.29 0.40
N TYR A 94 12.14 10.75 -0.71
CA TYR A 94 12.31 12.13 -1.17
C TYR A 94 11.02 12.96 -1.10
N GLU A 95 9.88 12.39 -0.70
CA GLU A 95 8.64 13.14 -0.51
C GLU A 95 8.11 12.96 0.92
N TYR A 96 7.85 11.72 1.34
CA TYR A 96 7.26 11.42 2.64
C TYR A 96 8.20 11.73 3.80
N LEU A 97 9.44 11.22 3.79
CA LEU A 97 10.37 11.45 4.89
C LEU A 97 10.74 12.93 5.08
N PRO A 98 11.03 13.72 4.03
CA PRO A 98 11.26 15.15 4.18
C PRO A 98 10.05 15.89 4.75
N ALA A 99 8.85 15.63 4.23
CA ALA A 99 7.63 16.25 4.73
C ALA A 99 7.29 15.85 6.17
N PHE A 100 7.65 14.63 6.57
CA PHE A 100 7.34 14.09 7.89
C PHE A 100 8.35 14.50 8.96
N LEU A 101 9.63 14.59 8.60
CA LEU A 101 10.73 14.95 9.52
C LEU A 101 11.08 16.44 9.48
N ASP A 102 10.47 17.20 8.57
CA ASP A 102 10.84 18.58 8.23
C ASP A 102 12.35 18.72 7.95
N LYS A 103 12.90 17.71 7.26
CA LYS A 103 14.33 17.58 7.01
C LYS A 103 14.61 16.76 5.77
N GLU A 104 15.36 17.35 4.84
CA GLU A 104 15.79 16.67 3.63
C GLU A 104 16.73 15.50 3.91
N ILE A 105 16.59 14.44 3.10
CA ILE A 105 17.56 13.34 3.09
C ILE A 105 18.82 13.80 2.35
N PRO A 106 20.03 13.53 2.87
CA PRO A 106 21.27 13.83 2.15
C PRO A 106 21.27 13.22 0.74
N PRO A 107 21.90 13.89 -0.24
CA PRO A 107 22.06 13.32 -1.57
C PRO A 107 22.67 11.92 -1.51
N TYR A 108 22.13 11.00 -2.31
CA TYR A 108 22.61 9.63 -2.36
C TYR A 108 24.06 9.58 -2.88
N ASP A 109 24.97 9.04 -2.07
CA ASP A 109 26.41 8.97 -2.34
C ASP A 109 26.86 7.62 -2.93
N GLY A 110 25.91 6.72 -3.21
CA GLY A 110 26.17 5.42 -3.82
C GLY A 110 25.88 4.24 -2.90
N TYR A 111 26.01 3.04 -3.43
CA TYR A 111 25.74 1.80 -2.70
C TYR A 111 26.91 1.46 -1.76
N LYS A 112 26.60 1.22 -0.49
CA LYS A 112 27.57 0.86 0.55
C LYS A 112 27.39 -0.62 0.90
N ALA A 113 28.33 -1.45 0.46
CA ALA A 113 28.24 -2.91 0.61
C ALA A 113 28.41 -3.39 2.06
N ASP A 114 29.04 -2.58 2.91
CA ASP A 114 29.36 -2.83 4.31
C ASP A 114 28.32 -2.25 5.29
N THR A 115 27.36 -1.48 4.79
CA THR A 115 26.30 -0.89 5.62
C THR A 115 25.22 -1.93 5.92
N HIS A 116 24.96 -2.19 7.19
CA HIS A 116 23.88 -3.08 7.61
C HIS A 116 22.50 -2.39 7.45
N PRO A 117 21.60 -2.89 6.58
CA PRO A 117 20.32 -2.22 6.29
C PRO A 117 19.17 -2.69 7.20
N GLY A 118 19.47 -3.43 8.27
CA GLY A 118 18.47 -3.99 9.18
C GLY A 118 17.68 -2.90 9.91
N VAL A 119 16.37 -3.13 10.10
CA VAL A 119 15.53 -2.24 10.90
C VAL A 119 15.84 -2.44 12.37
N SER A 120 16.22 -1.38 13.09
CA SER A 120 16.56 -1.46 14.51
C SER A 120 15.32 -1.73 15.39
N HIS A 121 15.54 -2.40 16.53
CA HIS A 121 14.47 -2.63 17.51
C HIS A 121 13.82 -1.33 17.99
N MET A 122 14.63 -0.28 18.19
CA MET A 122 14.15 1.05 18.59
C MET A 122 13.24 1.67 17.52
N PHE A 123 13.59 1.51 16.25
CA PHE A 123 12.73 1.98 15.16
C PHE A 123 11.39 1.24 15.17
N GLN A 124 11.40 -0.09 15.27
CA GLN A 124 10.18 -0.90 15.24
C GLN A 124 9.27 -0.68 16.47
N ALA A 125 9.85 -0.55 17.66
CA ALA A 125 9.12 -0.46 18.91
C ALA A 125 8.62 0.96 19.22
N ALA A 126 9.42 1.98 18.89
CA ALA A 126 9.11 3.37 19.24
C ALA A 126 8.83 4.21 17.98
N ALA A 127 9.84 4.46 17.15
CA ALA A 127 9.74 5.47 16.08
C ALA A 127 8.59 5.18 15.09
N PHE A 128 8.49 3.95 14.60
CA PHE A 128 7.46 3.56 13.63
C PHE A 128 6.06 3.38 14.25
N ARG A 129 5.93 3.48 15.58
CA ARG A 129 4.64 3.46 16.28
C ARG A 129 4.03 4.84 16.45
N PHE A 130 4.81 5.91 16.27
CA PHE A 130 4.32 7.29 16.34
C PHE A 130 3.11 7.53 15.43
N GLY A 131 3.05 6.87 14.27
CA GLY A 131 1.91 6.96 13.35
C GLY A 131 0.56 6.60 13.99
N HIS A 132 0.54 5.78 15.05
CA HIS A 132 -0.70 5.50 15.78
C HIS A 132 -1.26 6.72 16.53
N SER A 133 -0.40 7.67 16.91
CA SER A 133 -0.81 8.93 17.53
C SER A 133 -1.41 9.93 16.52
N LEU A 134 -1.29 9.67 15.22
CA LEU A 134 -1.77 10.54 14.15
C LEU A 134 -3.08 10.06 13.52
N ILE A 135 -3.60 8.90 13.95
CA ILE A 135 -4.80 8.30 13.37
C ILE A 135 -6.01 9.16 13.76
N PRO A 136 -6.74 9.75 12.80
CA PRO A 136 -7.95 10.50 13.11
C PRO A 136 -9.07 9.55 13.55
N PRO A 137 -10.08 10.04 14.28
CA PRO A 137 -11.22 9.22 14.72
C PRO A 137 -12.11 8.75 13.56
N GLY A 138 -12.00 9.37 12.38
CA GLY A 138 -12.78 9.05 11.19
C GLY A 138 -12.05 9.41 9.89
N LEU A 139 -12.55 8.89 8.77
CA LEU A 139 -11.98 9.12 7.44
C LEU A 139 -13.02 9.78 6.53
N PHE A 140 -12.68 10.94 5.99
CA PHE A 140 -13.49 11.61 4.99
C PHE A 140 -13.45 10.90 3.63
N ARG A 141 -14.56 10.94 2.89
CA ARG A 141 -14.65 10.44 1.51
C ARG A 141 -14.93 11.60 0.57
N ARG A 142 -13.94 11.99 -0.22
CA ARG A 142 -14.06 13.09 -1.19
C ARG A 142 -14.23 12.57 -2.61
N ASP A 143 -15.07 13.21 -3.41
CA ASP A 143 -15.19 12.95 -4.85
C ASP A 143 -14.17 13.74 -5.68
N GLY A 144 -14.27 13.66 -7.01
CA GLY A 144 -13.37 14.36 -7.94
C GLY A 144 -13.62 15.87 -8.03
N GLN A 145 -14.75 16.36 -7.51
CA GLN A 145 -15.20 17.75 -7.56
C GLN A 145 -14.99 18.46 -6.22
N CYS A 146 -14.19 17.88 -5.33
CA CYS A 146 -13.92 18.39 -3.99
C CYS A 146 -15.11 18.35 -3.01
N ASN A 147 -16.17 17.58 -3.30
CA ASN A 147 -17.28 17.42 -2.36
C ASN A 147 -16.99 16.27 -1.39
N PHE A 148 -17.28 16.49 -0.11
CA PHE A 148 -17.25 15.47 0.92
C PHE A 148 -18.58 14.71 0.94
N ARG A 149 -18.52 13.38 0.86
CA ARG A 149 -19.69 12.51 0.92
C ARG A 149 -20.18 12.42 2.34
N ARG A 150 -21.39 12.93 2.57
CA ARG A 150 -22.07 12.83 3.86
C ARG A 150 -22.40 11.39 4.24
N THR A 151 -22.29 11.12 5.52
CA THR A 151 -22.77 9.90 6.17
C THR A 151 -24.30 9.89 6.25
N ASN A 152 -24.89 8.76 6.63
CA ASN A 152 -26.34 8.65 6.86
C ASN A 152 -26.84 9.52 8.03
N MET A 153 -25.94 10.11 8.82
CA MET A 153 -26.26 11.07 9.89
C MET A 153 -25.85 12.51 9.52
N ASP A 154 -25.73 12.80 8.22
CA ASP A 154 -25.40 14.12 7.66
C ASP A 154 -24.05 14.74 8.05
N PHE A 155 -23.20 14.02 8.78
CA PHE A 155 -21.79 14.42 8.97
C PHE A 155 -20.98 14.27 7.68
N PRO A 156 -20.07 15.21 7.35
CA PRO A 156 -19.22 15.17 6.16
C PRO A 156 -18.19 14.02 6.17
#